data_AF-R4L7G8-F1
#
_entry.id   AF-R4L7G8-F1
#
_cell.length_a   1.000
_cell.length_b   1.000
_cell.length_c   1.000
_cell.angle_alpha   90.00
_cell.angle_beta   90.00
_cell.angle_gamma   90.00
#
_symmetry.space_group_name_H-M   'P 1'
#
loop_
_entity.id
_entity.type
_entity.pdbx_description
1 polymer ?
#
loop_
_entity_poly.entity_id
_entity_poly.type
_entity_poly.pdbx_seq_one_letter_code
_entity_poly.pdbx_strand_id
1 'polypeptide(L)'
;MLAIRLPLDLEARLENLAKATGRTKTFYAREAIVAHLDDLEDLYLAEQRLLDNRAGRSASVPLEDGMKRYGLNALMAKALRGELE
;
A
#
# COMPACT_ATOMS: atom_id res chain seq x y z
N MET A 1 5.27 22.51 -5.53
CA MET A 1 6.37 21.77 -6.17
C MET A 1 7.20 21.14 -5.05
N LEU A 2 7.35 19.83 -5.05
CA LEU A 2 8.12 19.09 -4.05
C LEU A 2 9.59 19.04 -4.48
N ALA A 3 10.50 19.50 -3.63
CA ALA A 3 11.94 19.44 -3.87
C ALA A 3 12.57 18.41 -2.94
N ILE A 4 13.10 17.33 -3.52
CA ILE A 4 13.77 16.25 -2.78
C ILE A 4 15.22 16.15 -3.22
N ARG A 5 16.13 15.92 -2.25
CA ARG A 5 17.52 15.59 -2.58
C ARG A 5 17.59 14.10 -2.84
N LEU A 6 18.08 13.75 -4.03
CA LEU A 6 18.31 12.36 -4.40
C LEU A 6 19.80 12.03 -4.30
N PRO A 7 20.14 10.79 -3.92
CA PRO A 7 21.48 10.25 -4.12
C PRO A 7 21.92 10.35 -5.59
N LEU A 8 23.21 10.59 -5.81
CA LEU A 8 23.79 10.80 -7.16
C LEU A 8 23.53 9.63 -8.12
N ASP A 9 23.60 8.41 -7.60
CA ASP A 9 23.35 7.18 -8.35
C ASP A 9 21.89 7.06 -8.81
N LEU A 10 20.94 7.46 -7.95
CA LEU A 10 19.52 7.44 -8.29
C LEU A 10 19.20 8.51 -9.35
N GLU A 11 19.79 9.71 -9.22
CA GLU A 11 19.63 10.75 -10.23
C GLU A 11 20.19 10.33 -11.59
N ALA A 12 21.35 9.67 -11.62
CA ALA A 12 21.93 9.12 -12.85
C ALA A 12 21.04 8.04 -13.48
N ARG A 13 20.42 7.15 -12.67
CA ARG A 13 19.48 6.15 -13.15
C ARG A 13 18.24 6.77 -13.78
N LEU A 14 17.66 7.79 -13.15
CA LEU A 14 16.50 8.52 -13.69
C LEU A 14 16.85 9.25 -15.00
N GLU A 15 18.03 9.85 -15.08
CA GLU A 15 18.53 10.51 -16.31
C GLU A 15 18.68 9.51 -17.47
N ASN A 16 19.29 8.35 -17.22
CA ASN A 16 19.46 7.33 -18.25
C ASN A 16 18.13 6.77 -18.74
N LEU A 17 17.19 6.52 -17.82
CA LEU A 17 15.86 6.05 -18.17
C LEU A 17 15.10 7.09 -19.00
N ALA A 18 15.13 8.35 -18.57
CA ALA A 18 14.55 9.48 -19.30
C ALA A 18 15.05 9.57 -20.75
N LYS A 19 16.38 9.49 -20.94
CA LYS A 19 17.02 9.51 -22.27
C LYS A 19 16.61 8.32 -23.14
N ALA A 20 16.55 7.12 -22.55
CA ALA A 20 16.23 5.90 -23.29
C ALA A 20 14.77 5.86 -23.80
N THR A 21 13.84 6.53 -23.09
CA THR A 21 12.40 6.44 -23.38
C THR A 21 11.79 7.72 -23.92
N GLY A 22 12.55 8.83 -23.95
CA GLY A 22 12.07 10.13 -24.39
C GLY A 22 11.10 10.81 -23.41
N ARG A 23 11.13 10.44 -22.12
CA ARG A 23 10.31 11.05 -21.06
C ARG A 23 11.19 11.85 -20.10
N THR A 24 10.59 12.69 -19.26
CA THR A 24 11.34 13.52 -18.29
C THR A 24 11.68 12.74 -17.02
N LYS A 25 12.73 13.16 -16.31
CA LYS A 25 13.04 12.63 -14.96
C LYS A 25 11.86 12.76 -14.00
N THR A 26 11.17 13.90 -14.03
CA THR A 26 10.01 14.19 -13.19
C THR A 26 8.85 13.22 -13.44
N PHE A 27 8.65 12.78 -14.69
CA PHE A 27 7.66 11.75 -14.99
C PHE A 27 7.97 10.47 -14.21
N TYR A 28 9.17 9.92 -14.34
CA TYR A 28 9.55 8.69 -13.66
C TYR A 28 9.60 8.81 -12.13
N ALA A 29 10.09 9.95 -11.62
CA ALA A 29 10.06 10.20 -10.18
C ALA A 29 8.63 10.20 -9.64
N ARG A 30 7.68 10.81 -10.37
CA ARG A 30 6.26 10.78 -9.99
C ARG A 30 5.68 9.38 -10.05
N GLU A 31 5.89 8.64 -11.14
CA GLU A 31 5.36 7.27 -11.26
C GLU A 31 5.89 6.37 -10.13
N ALA A 32 7.18 6.49 -9.78
CA ALA A 32 7.76 5.74 -8.68
C ALA A 32 7.15 6.11 -7.31
N ILE A 33 6.84 7.39 -7.08
CA ILE A 33 6.15 7.84 -5.86
C ILE A 33 4.73 7.28 -5.82
N VAL A 34 3.97 7.42 -6.90
CA VAL A 34 2.58 6.93 -6.98
C VAL A 34 2.53 5.42 -6.73
N ALA A 35 3.39 4.66 -7.41
CA ALA A 35 3.44 3.21 -7.26
C ALA A 35 3.77 2.72 -5.84
N HIS A 36 4.43 3.53 -5.02
CA HIS A 36 4.73 3.19 -3.62
C HIS A 36 3.81 3.85 -2.61
N LEU A 37 3.07 4.89 -2.99
CA LEU A 37 2.22 5.60 -2.06
C LEU A 37 1.05 4.72 -1.62
N ASP A 38 0.43 3.99 -2.54
CA ASP A 38 -0.70 3.09 -2.25
C ASP A 38 -0.30 2.03 -1.19
N ASP A 39 0.84 1.36 -1.37
CA ASP A 39 1.34 0.36 -0.41
C ASP A 39 1.62 0.98 0.97
N LEU A 40 2.17 2.19 1.01
CA LEU A 40 2.46 2.89 2.25
C LEU A 40 1.18 3.29 2.98
N GLU A 41 0.20 3.83 2.26
CA GLU A 41 -1.09 4.23 2.85
C GLU A 41 -1.82 3.03 3.46
N ASP A 42 -1.84 1.89 2.76
CA ASP A 42 -2.42 0.65 3.26
C ASP A 42 -1.70 0.13 4.52
N LEU A 43 -0.37 0.13 4.52
CA LEU A 43 0.44 -0.29 5.67
C LEU A 43 0.18 0.62 6.88
N TYR A 44 0.25 1.94 6.70
CA TYR A 44 0.03 2.89 7.79
C TYR A 44 -1.38 2.77 8.37
N LEU A 45 -2.40 2.58 7.51
CA LEU A 45 -3.77 2.40 7.95
C LEU A 45 -3.93 1.10 8.75
N ALA A 46 -3.31 0.01 8.31
CA ALA A 46 -3.33 -1.27 9.01
C ALA A 46 -2.63 -1.19 10.37
N GLU A 47 -1.45 -0.59 10.43
CA GLU A 47 -0.69 -0.39 11.67
C GLU A 47 -1.46 0.49 12.66
N GLN A 48 -2.03 1.60 12.19
CA GLN A 48 -2.84 2.49 13.03
C GLN A 48 -4.03 1.74 13.63
N ARG A 49 -4.78 0.97 12.83
CA ARG A 49 -5.90 0.17 13.31
C ARG A 49 -5.48 -0.86 14.37
N LEU A 50 -4.34 -1.50 14.17
CA LEU A 50 -3.79 -2.46 15.13
C LEU A 50 -3.41 -1.78 16.45
N LEU A 51 -2.76 -0.61 16.38
CA LEU A 51 -2.39 0.17 17.56
C LEU A 51 -3.62 0.66 18.32
N ASP A 52 -4.65 1.13 17.63
CA ASP A 52 -5.92 1.54 18.26
C ASP A 52 -6.63 0.36 18.92
N ASN A 53 -6.60 -0.82 18.30
CA ASN A 53 -7.20 -2.02 18.88
C ASN A 53 -6.47 -2.44 20.16
N ARG A 54 -5.13 -2.46 20.12
CA ARG A 54 -4.28 -2.78 21.28
C ARG A 54 -4.44 -1.76 22.41
N ALA A 55 -4.67 -0.49 22.06
CA ALA A 55 -4.91 0.57 23.03
C ALA A 55 -6.38 0.63 23.53
N GLY A 56 -7.25 -0.29 23.10
CA GLY A 56 -8.67 -0.32 23.47
C GLY A 56 -9.50 0.83 22.88
N ARG A 57 -8.98 1.56 21.90
CA ARG A 57 -9.67 2.65 21.19
C ARG A 57 -10.54 2.15 20.03
N SER A 58 -10.35 0.90 19.60
CA SER A 58 -11.19 0.25 18.58
C SER A 58 -11.51 -1.20 18.97
N ALA A 59 -12.73 -1.64 18.67
CA ALA A 59 -13.18 -3.00 18.92
C ALA A 59 -12.88 -3.89 17.71
N SER A 60 -12.52 -5.15 17.97
CA SER A 60 -12.54 -6.20 16.96
C SER A 60 -13.94 -6.82 16.87
N VAL A 61 -14.27 -7.37 15.71
CA VAL A 61 -15.47 -8.18 15.51
C VAL A 61 -15.05 -9.58 15.04
N PRO A 62 -15.80 -10.64 15.39
CA PRO A 62 -15.59 -11.95 14.81
C PRO A 62 -15.67 -11.89 13.29
N LEU A 63 -14.81 -12.65 12.61
CA LEU A 63 -14.70 -12.63 11.15
C LEU A 63 -16.03 -13.02 10.48
N GLU A 64 -16.74 -14.00 11.04
CA GLU A 64 -18.05 -14.45 10.58
C GLU A 64 -19.07 -13.31 10.56
N ASP A 65 -19.09 -12.48 11.60
CA ASP A 65 -20.05 -11.39 11.74
C ASP A 65 -19.71 -10.24 10.78
N GLY A 66 -18.41 -9.95 10.60
CA GLY A 66 -17.94 -9.03 9.58
C GLY A 66 -18.35 -9.46 8.18
N MET A 67 -18.17 -10.73 7.84
CA MET A 67 -18.51 -11.27 6.51
C MET A 67 -20.00 -11.23 6.22
N LYS A 68 -20.84 -11.61 7.20
CA LYS A 68 -22.30 -11.48 7.08
C LYS A 68 -22.71 -10.03 6.80
N ARG A 69 -22.09 -9.07 7.51
CA ARG A 69 -22.40 -7.64 7.38
C ARG A 69 -22.12 -7.10 5.98
N TYR A 70 -21.07 -7.59 5.32
CA TYR A 70 -20.67 -7.14 3.97
C TYR A 70 -21.10 -8.08 2.84
N GLY A 71 -21.93 -9.10 3.12
CA GLY A 71 -22.43 -10.03 2.11
C GLY A 71 -21.34 -10.90 1.48
N LEU A 72 -20.25 -11.18 2.21
CA LEU A 72 -19.16 -12.01 1.73
C LEU A 72 -19.47 -13.50 1.93
N ASN A 73 -19.31 -14.29 0.87
CA ASN A 73 -19.65 -15.72 0.86
C ASN A 73 -18.66 -16.54 1.70
N ALA A 74 -19.11 -17.69 2.24
CA ALA A 74 -18.31 -18.58 3.08
C ALA A 74 -17.01 -19.11 2.43
N LEU A 75 -16.93 -19.12 1.09
CA LEU A 75 -15.70 -19.48 0.36
C LEU A 75 -14.60 -18.41 0.50
N MET A 76 -14.95 -17.12 0.51
CA MET A 76 -13.99 -16.05 0.82
C MET A 76 -13.54 -16.11 2.28
N ALA A 77 -14.41 -16.57 3.19
CA ALA A 77 -14.07 -16.76 4.60
C ALA A 77 -12.93 -17.75 4.81
N LYS A 78 -13.04 -18.90 4.15
CA LYS A 78 -12.01 -19.94 4.16
C LYS A 78 -10.71 -19.45 3.52
N ALA A 79 -10.80 -18.72 2.41
CA ALA A 79 -9.64 -18.14 1.74
C ALA A 79 -8.87 -17.16 2.65
N LEU A 80 -9.59 -16.26 3.33
CA LEU A 80 -9.00 -15.25 4.21
C LEU A 80 -8.42 -15.85 5.50
N ARG A 81 -8.90 -17.02 5.94
CA ARG A 81 -8.32 -17.77 7.06
C ARG A 81 -7.18 -18.72 6.66
N GLY A 82 -6.89 -18.86 5.36
CA GLY A 82 -5.94 -19.85 4.87
C GLY A 82 -6.43 -21.31 5.00
N GLU A 83 -7.74 -21.51 5.08
CA GLU A 83 -8.42 -22.81 5.27
C GLU A 83 -8.85 -23.45 3.93
N LEU A 84 -8.31 -22.98 2.80
CA LEU A 84 -8.54 -23.60 1.49
C LEU A 84 -7.48 -24.69 1.25
N GLU A 85 -7.81 -25.93 1.62
CA GLU A 85 -7.25 -27.14 1.00
C GLU A 85 -8.19 -27.64 -0.10
#